data_AF-A0A1Q6SZW5-F1
#
_entry.id   AF-A0A1Q6SZW5-F1
#
_cell.length_a   1.000
_cell.length_b   1.000
_cell.length_c   1.000
_cell.angle_alpha   90.00
_cell.angle_beta   90.00
_cell.angle_gamma   90.00
#
_symmetry.space_group_name_H-M   'P 1'
#
loop_
_entity.id
_entity.type
_entity.pdbx_description
1 polymer ?
#
loop_
_entity_poly.entity_id
_entity_poly.type
_entity_poly.pdbx_seq_one_letter_code
_entity_poly.pdbx_strand_id
1 'polypeptide(L)'
;MEKRYDKGQIETVVLQAVLARPYKEFGGCRIYPLHAEGEEAVVKNLAGSREVTTLAELEDAVNAPEVANVFIGRFAAVTSKGMKNVLSRTSLAKDIFCAFEIRE
;
A
#
# COMPACT_ATOMS: atom_id res chain seq x y z
N MET A 1 31.95 -1.10 -15.82
CA MET A 1 30.78 -0.42 -16.41
C MET A 1 29.71 -0.34 -15.34
N GLU A 2 29.59 0.80 -14.67
CA GLU A 2 28.49 1.03 -13.74
C GLU A 2 27.23 1.31 -14.56
N LYS A 3 26.24 0.43 -14.48
CA LYS A 3 24.92 0.68 -15.06
C LYS A 3 24.28 1.80 -14.27
N ARG A 4 24.32 3.03 -14.79
CA ARG A 4 23.45 4.12 -14.32
C ARG A 4 22.03 3.77 -14.73
N TYR A 5 21.20 3.45 -13.74
CA TYR A 5 19.76 3.30 -13.96
C TYR A 5 19.12 4.69 -14.01
N ASP A 6 18.25 4.92 -14.99
CA ASP A 6 17.39 6.11 -15.01
C ASP A 6 16.37 6.06 -13.86
N LYS A 7 15.93 7.22 -13.39
CA LYS A 7 15.01 7.34 -12.23
C LYS A 7 13.77 6.44 -12.36
N GLY A 8 13.12 6.43 -13.52
CA GLY A 8 11.93 5.61 -13.75
C GLY A 8 12.20 4.10 -13.73
N GLN A 9 13.42 3.68 -14.10
CA GLN A 9 13.83 2.28 -13.98
C GLN A 9 14.03 1.88 -12.52
N ILE A 10 14.60 2.78 -11.70
CA ILE A 10 14.77 2.55 -10.27
C ILE A 10 13.39 2.41 -9.59
N GLU A 11 12.45 3.31 -9.87
CA GLU A 11 11.09 3.26 -9.31
C GLU A 11 10.37 1.95 -9.69
N THR A 12 10.54 1.51 -10.95
CA THR A 12 9.99 0.23 -11.42
C THR A 12 10.59 -0.96 -10.68
N VAL A 13 11.92 -1.00 -10.52
CA VAL A 13 12.61 -2.09 -9.81
C VAL A 13 12.18 -2.15 -8.35
N VAL A 14 12.04 -0.99 -7.69
CA VAL A 14 11.57 -0.91 -6.30
C VAL A 14 10.15 -1.44 -6.18
N LEU A 15 9.23 -1.02 -7.06
CA LEU A 15 7.84 -1.51 -7.04
C LEU A 15 7.77 -3.01 -7.28
N GLN A 16 8.53 -3.54 -8.25
CA GLN A 16 8.61 -4.98 -8.50
C GLN A 16 9.15 -5.74 -7.29
N ALA A 17 10.15 -5.20 -6.60
CA ALA A 17 10.70 -5.79 -5.39
C ALA A 17 9.68 -5.80 -4.24
N VAL A 18 8.86 -4.76 -4.10
CA VAL A 18 7.75 -4.71 -3.12
C VAL A 18 6.69 -5.76 -3.45
N LEU A 19 6.23 -5.81 -4.71
CA LEU A 19 5.18 -6.73 -5.14
C LEU A 19 5.60 -8.21 -5.15
N ALA A 20 6.90 -8.49 -5.24
CA ALA A 20 7.44 -9.85 -5.16
C ALA A 20 7.55 -10.38 -3.72
N ARG A 21 7.35 -9.54 -2.69
CA ARG A 21 7.40 -9.97 -1.29
C ARG A 21 6.13 -10.70 -0.87
N PRO A 22 6.20 -11.53 0.18
CA PRO A 22 5.01 -12.06 0.82
C PRO A 22 4.07 -10.93 1.25
N TYR A 23 2.79 -11.06 0.88
CA TYR A 23 1.71 -10.17 1.32
C TYR A 23 0.77 -10.93 2.26
N LYS A 24 0.02 -10.18 3.06
CA LYS A 24 -1.10 -10.71 3.84
C LYS A 24 -2.40 -10.50 3.07
N GLU A 25 -3.27 -11.49 3.03
CA GLU A 25 -4.61 -11.32 2.43
C GLU A 25 -5.65 -11.09 3.52
N PHE A 26 -6.53 -10.12 3.31
CA PHE A 26 -7.65 -9.87 4.22
C PHE A 26 -8.84 -9.29 3.46
N GLY A 27 -10.00 -9.94 3.54
CA GLY A 27 -11.22 -9.48 2.86
C GLY A 27 -11.09 -9.34 1.34
N GLY A 28 -10.22 -10.14 0.70
CA GLY A 28 -9.89 -10.03 -0.73
C GLY A 28 -8.89 -8.91 -1.07
N CYS A 29 -8.46 -8.11 -0.09
CA CYS A 29 -7.39 -7.14 -0.27
C CYS A 29 -6.02 -7.78 0.02
N ARG A 30 -5.01 -7.39 -0.76
CA ARG A 30 -3.62 -7.81 -0.58
C ARG A 30 -2.84 -6.71 0.11
N ILE A 31 -2.19 -7.04 1.22
CA ILE A 31 -1.50 -6.08 2.07
C ILE A 31 0.01 -6.32 1.99
N TYR A 32 0.70 -5.40 1.33
CA TYR A 32 2.14 -5.37 1.11
C TYR A 32 2.82 -4.50 2.17
N PRO A 33 3.68 -5.07 3.02
CA PRO A 33 4.46 -4.28 3.96
C PRO A 33 5.56 -3.50 3.23
N LEU A 34 5.68 -2.21 3.56
CA LEU A 34 6.78 -1.36 3.15
C LEU A 34 7.82 -1.30 4.27
N HIS A 35 9.08 -1.53 3.92
CA HIS A 35 10.18 -1.67 4.86
C HIS A 35 11.19 -0.52 4.80
N ALA A 36 11.18 0.27 3.72
CA ALA A 36 12.11 1.37 3.53
C ALA A 36 11.41 2.65 3.06
N GLU A 37 11.96 3.80 3.45
CA GLU A 37 11.43 5.13 3.08
C GLU A 37 11.41 5.35 1.56
N GLY A 38 12.37 4.77 0.84
CA GLY A 38 12.40 4.79 -0.63
C GLY A 38 11.22 4.06 -1.28
N GLU A 39 10.61 3.09 -0.60
CA GLU A 39 9.44 2.35 -1.10
C GLU A 39 8.17 3.18 -0.95
N GLU A 40 8.04 3.91 0.16
CA GLU A 40 6.94 4.83 0.42
C GLU A 40 6.87 5.89 -0.69
N ALA A 41 8.01 6.46 -1.07
CA ALA A 41 8.09 7.46 -2.15
C ALA A 41 7.65 6.90 -3.52
N VAL A 42 7.99 5.65 -3.83
CA VAL A 42 7.62 5.01 -5.09
C VAL A 42 6.12 4.71 -5.13
N VAL A 43 5.58 4.11 -4.07
CA VAL A 43 4.17 3.71 -4.01
C VAL A 43 3.22 4.89 -3.94
N LYS A 44 3.63 5.98 -3.26
CA LYS A 44 2.86 7.23 -3.20
C LYS A 44 2.63 7.85 -4.58
N ASN A 45 3.55 7.63 -5.52
CA ASN A 45 3.45 8.16 -6.89
C ASN A 45 2.87 7.15 -7.89
N LEU A 46 2.42 5.99 -7.43
CA LEU A 46 1.83 4.97 -8.30
C LEU A 46 0.50 5.45 -8.89
N ALA A 47 0.29 5.24 -10.19
CA ALA A 47 -0.97 5.58 -10.84
C ALA A 47 -2.15 4.83 -10.20
N GLY A 48 -3.23 5.56 -9.91
CA GLY A 48 -4.41 4.99 -9.22
C GLY A 48 -4.17 4.64 -7.75
N SER A 49 -3.09 5.15 -7.16
CA SER A 49 -2.82 5.05 -5.72
C SER A 49 -3.40 6.24 -4.97
N ARG A 50 -4.01 5.97 -3.81
CA ARG A 50 -4.51 6.98 -2.89
C ARG A 50 -3.82 6.86 -1.55
N GLU A 51 -3.20 7.95 -1.11
CA GLU A 51 -2.65 8.07 0.24
C GLU A 51 -3.79 8.26 1.25
N VAL A 52 -3.75 7.47 2.33
CA VAL A 52 -4.70 7.57 3.44
C VAL A 52 -3.95 7.65 4.76
N THR A 53 -4.46 8.49 5.65
CA THR A 53 -3.85 8.78 6.96
C THR A 53 -4.78 8.42 8.12
N THR A 54 -6.08 8.24 7.86
CA THR A 54 -7.08 7.90 8.89
C THR A 54 -7.91 6.67 8.51
N LEU A 55 -8.62 6.10 9.50
CA LEU A 55 -9.54 4.98 9.25
C LEU A 55 -10.70 5.35 8.33
N ALA A 56 -11.21 6.59 8.42
CA ALA A 56 -12.30 7.06 7.58
C ALA A 56 -11.85 7.20 6.11
N GLU A 57 -10.64 7.73 5.88
CA GLU A 57 -10.05 7.81 4.55
C GLU A 57 -9.77 6.43 3.96
N LEU A 58 -9.31 5.48 4.80
CA LEU A 58 -9.14 4.10 4.38
C LEU A 58 -10.49 3.49 3.95
N GLU A 59 -11.55 3.69 4.73
CA GLU A 59 -12.89 3.19 4.42
C GLU A 59 -13.43 3.78 3.11
N ASP A 60 -13.26 5.09 2.89
CA ASP A 60 -13.61 5.74 1.63
C ASP A 60 -12.80 5.16 0.45
N ALA A 61 -11.49 5.04 0.60
CA ALA A 61 -10.59 4.59 -0.46
C ALA A 61 -10.83 3.13 -0.87
N VAL A 62 -11.12 2.23 0.07
CA VAL A 62 -11.35 0.82 -0.26
C VAL A 62 -12.71 0.57 -0.90
N ASN A 63 -13.67 1.48 -0.70
CA ASN A 63 -15.00 1.42 -1.32
C ASN A 63 -15.07 2.19 -2.64
N ALA A 64 -14.08 3.04 -2.95
CA ALA A 64 -13.99 3.77 -4.21
C ALA A 64 -13.57 2.83 -5.36
N PRO A 65 -14.40 2.61 -6.40
CA PRO A 65 -14.06 1.70 -7.49
C PRO A 65 -12.85 2.18 -8.33
N GLU A 66 -12.63 3.48 -8.42
CA GLU A 66 -11.53 4.10 -9.17
C GLU A 66 -10.16 3.99 -8.48
N VAL A 67 -10.14 3.70 -7.18
CA VAL A 67 -8.89 3.53 -6.42
C VAL A 67 -8.43 2.09 -6.57
N ALA A 68 -7.31 1.85 -7.27
CA ALA A 68 -6.76 0.50 -7.38
C ALA A 68 -5.84 0.15 -6.21
N ASN A 69 -5.06 1.14 -5.76
CA ASN A 69 -4.03 1.01 -4.76
C ASN A 69 -4.27 1.96 -3.59
N VAL A 70 -4.00 1.51 -2.37
CA VAL A 70 -4.08 2.34 -1.17
C VAL A 70 -2.70 2.36 -0.52
N PHE A 71 -2.19 3.57 -0.25
CA PHE A 71 -0.94 3.76 0.47
C PHE A 71 -1.23 4.26 1.88
N ILE A 72 -0.71 3.55 2.88
CA ILE A 72 -0.79 3.90 4.29
C ILE A 72 0.63 4.14 4.82
N GLY A 73 1.00 5.41 4.93
CA GLY A 73 2.32 5.82 5.38
C GLY A 73 2.58 5.55 6.85
N ARG A 74 3.85 5.65 7.27
CA ARG A 74 4.28 5.32 8.63
C ARG A 74 3.60 6.13 9.73
N PHE A 75 3.20 7.36 9.41
CA PHE A 75 2.57 8.30 10.33
C PHE A 75 1.04 8.29 10.26
N ALA A 76 0.43 7.34 9.55
CA ALA A 76 -1.02 7.22 9.51
C ALA A 76 -1.59 6.85 10.88
N ALA A 77 -2.69 7.48 11.26
CA ALA A 77 -3.55 7.11 12.39
C ALA A 77 -4.43 5.89 12.05
N VAL A 78 -3.82 4.84 11.48
CA VAL A 78 -4.46 3.58 11.12
C VAL A 78 -3.79 2.46 11.91
N THR A 79 -4.57 1.72 12.68
CA THR A 79 -4.07 0.56 13.44
C THR A 79 -4.34 -0.73 12.68
N SER A 80 -3.55 -1.79 12.94
CA SER A 80 -3.77 -3.12 12.33
C SER A 80 -5.20 -3.62 12.56
N LYS A 81 -5.73 -3.44 13.77
CA LYS A 81 -7.12 -3.82 14.12
C LYS A 81 -8.15 -2.98 13.37
N GLY A 82 -8.00 -1.65 13.37
CA GLY A 82 -8.91 -0.76 12.67
C GLY A 82 -8.93 -1.03 11.16
N MET A 83 -7.75 -1.22 10.57
CA MET A 83 -7.60 -1.60 9.17
C MET A 83 -8.34 -2.89 8.86
N LYS A 84 -8.08 -3.98 9.60
CA LYS A 84 -8.80 -5.26 9.44
C LYS A 84 -10.32 -5.08 9.52
N ASN A 85 -10.82 -4.32 10.48
CA ASN A 85 -12.27 -4.07 10.60
C ASN A 85 -12.87 -3.31 9.40
N VAL A 86 -12.10 -2.44 8.75
CA VAL A 86 -12.54 -1.77 7.51
C VAL A 86 -12.51 -2.76 6.35
N LEU A 87 -11.42 -3.52 6.22
CA LEU A 87 -11.23 -4.48 5.12
C LEU A 87 -12.17 -5.68 5.19
N SER A 88 -12.70 -6.06 6.36
CA SER A 88 -13.70 -7.14 6.44
C SER A 88 -15.07 -6.72 5.91
N ARG A 89 -15.31 -5.41 5.78
CA ARG A 89 -16.57 -4.83 5.31
C ARG A 89 -16.51 -4.39 3.85
N THR A 90 -15.32 -4.36 3.24
CA THR A 90 -15.18 -4.05 1.82
C THR A 90 -15.52 -5.27 0.97
N SER A 91 -16.11 -5.02 -0.20
CA SER A 91 -16.36 -6.04 -1.23
C SER A 91 -15.39 -5.92 -2.40
N LEU A 92 -14.56 -4.88 -2.44
CA LEU A 92 -13.63 -4.61 -3.51
C LEU A 92 -12.23 -5.09 -3.13
N ALA A 93 -11.61 -5.87 -4.01
CA ALA A 93 -10.21 -6.23 -3.88
C ALA A 93 -9.33 -5.02 -4.21
N LYS A 94 -8.41 -4.68 -3.29
CA LYS A 94 -7.44 -3.59 -3.43
C LYS A 94 -6.04 -4.07 -3.06
N ASP A 95 -5.04 -3.41 -3.64
CA ASP A 95 -3.66 -3.53 -3.17
C ASP A 95 -3.38 -2.45 -2.13
N ILE A 96 -2.97 -2.87 -0.95
CA ILE A 96 -2.73 -2.00 0.20
C ILE A 96 -1.25 -2.05 0.54
N PHE A 97 -0.59 -0.90 0.51
CA PHE A 97 0.81 -0.78 0.84
C PHE A 97 0.92 -0.04 2.18
N CYS A 98 1.42 -0.71 3.22
CA CYS A 98 1.47 -0.15 4.56
C CYS A 98 2.90 -0.10 5.11
N ALA A 99 3.32 1.06 5.58
CA ALA A 99 4.65 1.27 6.17
C ALA A 99 4.71 0.96 7.68
N PHE A 100 3.81 0.10 8.17
CA PHE A 100 3.80 -0.39 9.54
C PHE A 100 3.53 -1.91 9.58
N GLU A 101 3.93 -2.54 10.68
CA GLU A 101 3.73 -3.97 10.89
C GLU A 101 2.26 -4.30 11.17
N ILE A 102 1.69 -5.21 10.39
CA ILE A 102 0.34 -5.72 10.64
C ILE A 102 0.39 -6.80 11.72
N ARG A 103 -0.07 -6.48 12.91
CA ARG A 103 -0.18 -7.42 14.04
C ARG A 103 -1.50 -8.19 14.02
N GLU A 104 -1.46 -9.42 14.53
CA GLU A 104 -2.63 -10.28 14.67
C GLU A 104 -3.60 -9.83 15.75
#